data_AF-A0AAU7ZAM8-F1
#
_entry.id   AF-A0AAU7ZAM8-F1
#
_cell.length_a   1.000
_cell.length_b   1.000
_cell.length_c   1.000
_cell.angle_alpha   90.00
_cell.angle_beta   90.00
_cell.angle_gamma   90.00
#
_symmetry.space_group_name_H-M   'P 1'
#
loop_
_entity.id
_entity.type
_entity.pdbx_description
1 polymer ?
#
loop_
_entity_poly.entity_id
_entity_poly.type
_entity_poly.pdbx_seq_one_letter_code
_entity_poly.pdbx_strand_id
1 'polypeptide(L)'
;MDCDTLQAARIGAGAAIVGGIVAGILSGAYQHFRDWYTRPRLKLEFDANADKFEAAWTSGGPFNGVLIRVSLRNQGKTAAQNCRVFVTSLTSQHASGSTPTTFTGSRQISWAGWDFEPRSVQKGIVFYLDLARFSKEPPSGWQFTFRETRTKDEELKKYTGIYRFRLAAVADNCPPNYFDVDVDYNGNWNNLRAWTPSK
;
A
#
# COMPACT_ATOMS: atom_id res chain seq x y z
N MET A 1 -88.95 24.40 21.76
CA MET A 1 -88.36 24.85 23.03
C MET A 1 -87.11 24.02 23.21
N ASP A 2 -85.97 24.69 23.04
CA ASP A 2 -84.58 24.28 23.34
C ASP A 2 -84.03 23.02 22.65
N CYS A 3 -82.78 22.94 22.19
CA CYS A 3 -81.67 23.89 22.07
C CYS A 3 -80.62 23.19 21.17
N ASP A 4 -79.90 23.97 20.36
CA ASP A 4 -78.68 23.56 19.67
C ASP A 4 -77.71 22.80 20.58
N THR A 5 -77.06 21.74 20.08
CA THR A 5 -75.59 21.64 20.20
C THR A 5 -75.00 20.67 19.17
N LEU A 6 -74.62 21.22 18.03
CA LEU A 6 -73.44 20.80 17.29
C LEU A 6 -72.21 21.01 18.20
N GLN A 7 -71.51 19.95 18.62
CA GLN A 7 -70.04 19.99 18.74
C GLN A 7 -69.40 18.62 19.02
N ALA A 8 -68.27 18.43 18.34
CA ALA A 8 -67.06 17.75 18.80
C ALA A 8 -67.06 16.21 18.96
N ALA A 9 -66.57 15.53 17.92
CA ALA A 9 -65.47 14.56 18.05
C ALA A 9 -64.91 14.15 16.68
N ARG A 10 -64.09 15.01 16.07
CA ARG A 10 -63.06 14.59 15.10
C ARG A 10 -61.70 14.88 15.73
N ILE A 11 -61.20 13.93 16.52
CA ILE A 11 -59.81 13.88 16.99
C ILE A 11 -59.39 12.41 16.95
N GLY A 12 -58.30 12.10 16.26
CA GLY A 12 -57.64 10.80 16.41
C GLY A 12 -57.05 10.15 15.17
N ALA A 13 -56.45 10.91 14.25
CA ALA A 13 -55.53 10.33 13.26
C ALA A 13 -54.36 11.29 13.04
N GLY A 14 -53.67 11.63 14.12
CA GLY A 14 -52.48 12.48 14.13
C GLY A 14 -51.20 11.65 14.25
N ALA A 15 -50.45 11.60 13.15
CA ALA A 15 -49.00 11.46 13.08
C ALA A 15 -48.32 10.32 13.88
N ALA A 16 -48.16 9.16 13.24
CA ALA A 16 -47.11 8.19 13.60
C ALA A 16 -46.48 7.51 12.37
N ILE A 17 -46.29 8.22 11.26
CA ILE A 17 -45.53 7.69 10.11
C ILE A 17 -44.65 8.79 9.49
N VAL A 18 -43.83 9.47 10.30
CA VAL A 18 -42.75 10.33 9.76
C VAL A 18 -41.49 10.28 10.64
N GLY A 19 -41.60 10.00 11.94
CA GLY A 19 -40.44 9.94 12.85
C GLY A 19 -39.47 8.77 12.62
N GLY A 20 -39.96 7.61 12.15
CA GLY A 20 -39.12 6.42 11.96
C GLY A 20 -38.22 6.44 10.72
N ILE A 21 -38.68 7.07 9.64
CA ILE A 21 -37.94 7.09 8.36
C ILE A 21 -36.82 8.13 8.39
N VAL A 22 -37.04 9.30 9.03
CA VAL A 22 -36.00 10.33 9.15
C VAL A 22 -34.90 9.89 10.13
N ALA A 23 -35.25 9.24 11.26
CA ALA A 23 -34.25 8.70 12.18
C ALA A 23 -33.44 7.53 11.60
N GLY A 24 -34.09 6.65 10.80
CA GLY A 24 -33.42 5.52 10.14
C GLY A 24 -32.48 5.92 9.00
N ILE A 25 -32.84 6.93 8.21
CA ILE A 25 -31.98 7.43 7.11
C ILE A 25 -30.81 8.24 7.66
N LEU A 26 -31.03 9.06 8.71
CA LEU A 26 -29.96 9.81 9.36
C LEU A 26 -28.96 8.89 10.09
N SER A 27 -29.42 7.78 10.68
CA SER A 27 -28.52 6.83 11.36
C SER A 27 -27.62 6.09 10.37
N GLY A 28 -28.15 5.64 9.23
CA GLY A 28 -27.37 4.95 8.19
C GLY A 28 -26.32 5.86 7.53
N ALA A 29 -26.72 7.07 7.11
CA ALA A 29 -25.79 8.04 6.53
C ALA A 29 -24.69 8.46 7.52
N TYR A 30 -25.05 8.65 8.79
CA TYR A 30 -24.08 8.96 9.85
C TYR A 30 -23.10 7.82 10.09
N GLN A 31 -23.57 6.56 10.15
CA GLN A 31 -22.69 5.40 10.31
C GLN A 31 -21.73 5.26 9.13
N HIS A 32 -22.22 5.35 7.89
CA HIS A 32 -21.36 5.32 6.70
C HIS A 32 -20.31 6.43 6.69
N PHE A 33 -20.70 7.67 7.01
CA PHE A 33 -19.77 8.79 7.09
C PHE A 33 -18.73 8.57 8.19
N ARG A 34 -19.15 8.14 9.38
CA ARG A 34 -18.26 7.86 10.52
C ARG A 34 -17.25 6.80 10.14
N ASP A 35 -17.70 5.68 9.57
CA ASP A 35 -16.84 4.56 9.17
C ASP A 35 -15.85 5.00 8.09
N TRP A 36 -16.32 5.75 7.08
CA TRP A 36 -15.47 6.34 6.05
C TRP A 36 -14.41 7.29 6.63
N TYR A 37 -14.77 8.09 7.63
CA TYR A 37 -13.87 9.06 8.25
C TYR A 37 -12.85 8.40 9.20
N THR A 38 -13.22 7.28 9.82
CA THR A 38 -12.33 6.55 10.75
C THR A 38 -11.45 5.51 10.06
N ARG A 39 -11.78 5.10 8.83
CA ARG A 39 -11.10 4.00 8.12
C ARG A 39 -9.58 4.18 8.06
N PRO A 40 -8.82 3.07 8.08
CA PRO A 40 -7.38 3.13 7.83
C PRO A 40 -7.12 3.68 6.42
N ARG A 41 -5.96 4.29 6.25
CA ARG A 41 -5.51 4.80 4.95
C ARG A 41 -4.02 4.51 4.81
N LEU A 42 -3.70 3.50 4.04
CA LEU A 42 -2.32 3.16 3.75
C LEU A 42 -1.69 4.19 2.82
N LYS A 43 -0.43 4.53 3.07
CA LYS A 43 0.40 5.37 2.22
C LYS A 43 1.78 4.75 2.11
N LEU A 44 2.18 4.44 0.89
CA LEU A 44 3.55 4.13 0.53
C LEU A 44 4.31 5.42 0.21
N GLU A 45 5.54 5.52 0.69
CA GLU A 45 6.43 6.65 0.44
C GLU A 45 7.87 6.17 0.27
N PHE A 46 8.64 6.91 -0.54
CA PHE A 46 10.06 6.67 -0.75
C PHE A 46 10.84 7.99 -0.60
N ASP A 47 11.81 7.99 0.30
CA ASP A 47 12.79 9.06 0.48
C ASP A 47 14.18 8.56 0.05
N ALA A 48 14.71 9.15 -1.03
CA ALA A 48 16.00 8.75 -1.59
C ALA A 48 17.18 8.85 -0.61
N ASN A 49 17.08 9.69 0.42
CA ASN A 49 18.15 9.88 1.41
C ASN A 49 18.05 8.91 2.59
N ALA A 50 16.84 8.46 2.93
CA ALA A 50 16.59 7.61 4.09
C ALA A 50 16.36 6.13 3.73
N ASP A 51 15.74 5.89 2.58
CA ASP A 51 15.30 4.55 2.17
C ASP A 51 16.32 3.84 1.25
N LYS A 52 17.39 4.52 0.85
CA LYS A 52 18.61 3.92 0.28
C LYS A 52 19.71 3.98 1.34
N PHE A 53 20.15 2.83 1.84
CA PHE A 53 21.24 2.79 2.82
C PHE A 53 22.07 1.52 2.68
N GLU A 54 23.30 1.60 3.19
CA GLU A 54 24.20 0.46 3.24
C GLU A 54 23.91 -0.39 4.47
N ALA A 55 23.98 -1.70 4.31
CA ALA A 55 23.86 -2.62 5.43
C ALA A 55 24.86 -3.76 5.31
N ALA A 56 25.35 -4.19 6.47
CA ALA A 56 26.15 -5.38 6.62
C ALA A 56 25.60 -6.21 7.78
N TRP A 57 25.38 -7.50 7.57
CA TRP A 57 25.03 -8.43 8.64
C TRP A 57 25.60 -9.82 8.36
N THR A 58 25.81 -10.58 9.43
CA THR A 58 26.36 -11.95 9.39
C THR A 58 25.33 -13.01 9.77
N SER A 59 24.22 -12.61 10.41
CA SER A 59 23.16 -13.52 10.83
C SER A 59 22.15 -13.77 9.71
N GLY A 60 21.81 -15.05 9.46
CA GLY A 60 20.84 -15.43 8.42
C GLY A 60 21.40 -15.42 6.99
N GLY A 61 22.73 -15.41 6.85
CA GLY A 61 23.44 -15.34 5.58
C GLY A 61 24.22 -14.02 5.49
N PRO A 62 25.55 -14.06 5.24
CA PRO A 62 26.34 -12.85 5.15
C PRO A 62 25.82 -11.97 4.03
N PHE A 63 25.54 -10.72 4.34
CA PHE A 63 25.19 -9.71 3.37
C PHE A 63 26.01 -8.46 3.65
N ASN A 64 26.57 -7.89 2.59
CA ASN A 64 27.25 -6.62 2.60
C ASN A 64 26.84 -5.90 1.31
N GLY A 65 26.05 -4.83 1.42
CA GLY A 65 25.36 -4.31 0.26
C GLY A 65 24.56 -3.04 0.50
N VAL A 66 23.84 -2.64 -0.54
CA VAL A 66 22.89 -1.53 -0.49
C VAL A 66 21.47 -2.10 -0.48
N LEU A 67 20.60 -1.58 0.38
CA LEU A 67 19.17 -1.85 0.34
C LEU A 67 18.42 -0.65 -0.18
N ILE A 68 17.41 -0.93 -0.99
CA ILE A 68 16.35 0.01 -1.35
C ILE A 68 15.10 -0.44 -0.59
N ARG A 69 14.58 0.45 0.25
CA ARG A 69 13.36 0.23 1.01
C ARG A 69 12.24 1.13 0.54
N VAL A 70 11.03 0.81 0.95
CA VAL A 70 9.87 1.71 0.83
C VAL A 70 9.18 1.73 2.19
N SER A 71 8.77 2.91 2.63
CA SER A 71 8.04 3.05 3.89
C SER A 71 6.54 2.87 3.66
N LEU A 72 5.88 2.20 4.60
CA LEU A 72 4.43 2.06 4.66
C LEU A 72 3.92 2.67 5.96
N ARG A 73 2.97 3.59 5.82
CA ARG A 73 2.34 4.29 6.94
C ARG A 73 0.83 4.16 6.87
N ASN A 74 0.18 4.22 8.02
CA ASN A 74 -1.26 4.40 8.11
C ASN A 74 -1.60 5.85 8.53
N GLN A 75 -2.24 6.58 7.64
CA GLN A 75 -2.74 7.95 7.84
C GLN A 75 -4.21 8.01 8.29
N GLY A 76 -4.85 6.85 8.45
CA GLY A 76 -6.19 6.72 9.00
C GLY A 76 -6.21 6.80 10.53
N LYS A 77 -7.41 6.63 11.12
CA LYS A 77 -7.57 6.68 12.58
C LYS A 77 -7.47 5.31 13.24
N THR A 78 -8.00 4.28 12.57
CA THR A 78 -7.93 2.88 13.04
C THR A 78 -6.76 2.14 12.39
N ALA A 79 -6.32 1.03 12.98
CA ALA A 79 -5.27 0.18 12.42
C ALA A 79 -5.70 -0.48 11.10
N ALA A 80 -4.76 -0.60 10.16
CA ALA A 80 -4.93 -1.36 8.93
C ALA A 80 -4.53 -2.82 9.20
N GLN A 81 -5.44 -3.77 8.98
CA GLN A 81 -5.25 -5.16 9.37
C GLN A 81 -4.72 -6.02 8.23
N ASN A 82 -3.90 -7.03 8.57
CA ASN A 82 -3.33 -8.00 7.62
C ASN A 82 -2.68 -7.34 6.39
N CYS A 83 -1.94 -6.26 6.62
CA CYS A 83 -1.30 -5.52 5.55
C CYS A 83 -0.32 -6.42 4.81
N ARG A 84 -0.30 -6.32 3.48
CA ARG A 84 0.67 -6.93 2.58
C ARG A 84 1.00 -5.95 1.48
N VAL A 85 2.21 -6.04 0.93
CA VAL A 85 2.60 -5.23 -0.22
C VAL A 85 3.09 -6.13 -1.33
N PHE A 86 2.65 -5.80 -2.55
CA PHE A 86 2.95 -6.56 -3.74
C PHE A 86 3.63 -5.66 -4.76
N VAL A 87 4.62 -6.19 -5.47
CA VAL A 87 4.99 -5.68 -6.79
C VAL A 87 3.99 -6.24 -7.79
N THR A 88 3.27 -5.34 -8.45
CA THR A 88 2.19 -5.67 -9.40
C THR A 88 2.62 -5.50 -10.85
N SER A 89 3.64 -4.68 -11.09
CA SER A 89 4.27 -4.52 -12.40
C SER A 89 5.74 -4.14 -12.21
N LEU A 90 6.56 -4.57 -13.16
CA LEU A 90 7.95 -4.18 -13.30
C LEU A 90 8.20 -3.86 -14.78
N THR A 91 8.60 -2.64 -15.07
CA THR A 91 8.84 -2.16 -16.44
C THR A 91 10.23 -1.56 -16.57
N SER A 92 10.89 -1.79 -17.70
CA SER A 92 12.14 -1.13 -18.06
C SER A 92 11.82 0.24 -18.63
N GLN A 93 12.51 1.28 -18.15
CA GLN A 93 12.35 2.64 -18.61
C GLN A 93 13.51 3.00 -19.56
N HIS A 94 13.16 3.54 -20.71
CA HIS A 94 14.09 3.96 -21.76
C HIS A 94 13.78 5.41 -22.16
N ALA A 95 14.72 6.07 -22.84
CA ALA A 95 14.48 7.40 -23.39
C ALA A 95 13.32 7.42 -24.40
N SER A 96 13.11 6.32 -25.13
CA SER A 96 12.04 6.15 -26.12
C SER A 96 10.69 5.72 -25.53
N GLY A 97 10.61 5.45 -24.22
CA GLY A 97 9.39 4.98 -23.57
C GLY A 97 9.64 3.85 -22.56
N SER A 98 8.58 3.12 -22.22
CA SER A 98 8.66 1.99 -21.27
C SER A 98 8.38 0.67 -21.96
N THR A 99 9.14 -0.36 -21.58
CA THR A 99 9.00 -1.72 -22.09
C THR A 99 8.59 -2.66 -20.96
N PRO A 100 7.55 -3.49 -21.12
CA PRO A 100 7.23 -4.54 -20.15
C PRO A 100 8.41 -5.51 -19.98
N THR A 101 8.67 -5.95 -18.75
CA THR A 101 9.68 -6.98 -18.47
C THR A 101 9.05 -8.38 -18.53
N THR A 102 9.86 -9.42 -18.28
CA THR A 102 9.38 -10.80 -18.12
C THR A 102 8.68 -11.05 -16.77
N PHE A 103 8.59 -10.02 -15.92
CA PHE A 103 7.85 -10.05 -14.67
C PHE A 103 6.36 -10.23 -14.95
N THR A 104 5.77 -11.28 -14.37
CA THR A 104 4.37 -11.65 -14.58
C THR A 104 3.67 -11.95 -13.27
N GLY A 105 2.40 -11.55 -13.19
CA GLY A 105 1.58 -11.66 -11.97
C GLY A 105 1.98 -10.65 -10.90
N SER A 106 1.31 -10.71 -9.75
CA SER A 106 1.69 -9.93 -8.56
C SER A 106 2.51 -10.78 -7.61
N ARG A 107 3.53 -10.20 -6.98
CA ARG A 107 4.38 -10.90 -6.02
C ARG A 107 4.56 -10.11 -4.74
N GLN A 108 4.40 -10.78 -3.61
CA GLN A 108 4.58 -10.16 -2.31
C GLN A 108 6.05 -9.82 -2.08
N ILE A 109 6.33 -8.60 -1.61
CA ILE A 109 7.66 -8.18 -1.14
C ILE A 109 7.77 -8.35 0.38
N SER A 110 9.00 -8.53 0.87
CA SER A 110 9.24 -8.69 2.29
C SER A 110 9.14 -7.37 3.05
N TRP A 111 8.69 -7.44 4.29
CA TRP A 111 9.06 -6.45 5.30
C TRP A 111 10.57 -6.41 5.47
N ALA A 112 11.06 -5.32 6.06
CA ALA A 112 12.45 -5.20 6.47
C ALA A 112 12.87 -6.43 7.30
N GLY A 113 13.92 -7.12 6.86
CA GLY A 113 14.39 -8.33 7.51
C GLY A 113 13.86 -9.65 6.90
N TRP A 114 13.39 -9.62 5.65
CA TRP A 114 12.96 -10.83 4.91
C TRP A 114 11.76 -11.56 5.52
N ASP A 115 10.86 -10.82 6.16
CA ASP A 115 9.62 -11.34 6.71
C ASP A 115 8.46 -11.12 5.73
N PHE A 116 7.61 -12.12 5.54
CA PHE A 116 6.46 -12.08 4.65
C PHE A 116 5.13 -12.24 5.38
N GLU A 117 5.13 -12.33 6.70
CA GLU A 117 3.89 -12.46 7.45
C GLU A 117 3.08 -11.16 7.40
N PRO A 118 1.74 -11.23 7.31
CA PRO A 118 0.90 -10.04 7.29
C PRO A 118 1.08 -9.23 8.58
N ARG A 119 1.04 -7.90 8.49
CA ARG A 119 1.23 -7.02 9.66
C ARG A 119 0.06 -6.07 9.87
N SER A 120 -0.21 -5.75 11.14
CA SER A 120 -1.13 -4.66 11.48
C SER A 120 -0.36 -3.34 11.48
N VAL A 121 -0.78 -2.38 10.66
CA VAL A 121 -0.14 -1.05 10.58
C VAL A 121 -0.95 -0.04 11.39
N GLN A 122 -0.44 0.27 12.57
CA GLN A 122 -1.05 1.27 13.46
C GLN A 122 -0.76 2.69 12.97
N LYS A 123 -1.62 3.64 13.36
CA LYS A 123 -1.40 5.06 13.08
C LYS A 123 -0.12 5.53 13.76
N GLY A 124 0.71 6.29 13.04
CA GLY A 124 1.94 6.90 13.58
C GLY A 124 3.15 5.97 13.63
N ILE A 125 2.98 4.68 13.34
CA ILE A 125 4.09 3.72 13.22
C ILE A 125 4.48 3.61 11.74
N VAL A 126 5.78 3.65 11.47
CA VAL A 126 6.36 3.46 10.14
C VAL A 126 6.88 2.05 10.03
N PHE A 127 6.41 1.32 9.03
CA PHE A 127 6.97 0.03 8.65
C PHE A 127 7.81 0.22 7.39
N TYR A 128 8.84 -0.61 7.25
CA TYR A 128 9.68 -0.62 6.05
C TYR A 128 9.55 -1.94 5.34
N LEU A 129 9.60 -1.88 4.02
CA LEU A 129 9.59 -3.00 3.10
C LEU A 129 10.93 -3.01 2.37
N ASP A 130 11.55 -4.18 2.24
CA ASP A 130 12.73 -4.30 1.39
C ASP A 130 12.23 -4.44 -0.06
N LEU A 131 12.61 -3.54 -0.97
CA LEU A 131 12.23 -3.58 -2.39
C LEU A 131 13.26 -4.34 -3.24
N ALA A 132 14.53 -4.05 -2.99
CA ALA A 132 15.65 -4.68 -3.67
C ALA A 132 16.92 -4.60 -2.81
N ARG A 133 17.81 -5.57 -2.97
CA ARG A 133 19.12 -5.63 -2.32
C ARG A 133 20.21 -5.71 -3.38
N PHE A 134 21.35 -5.09 -3.14
CA PHE A 134 22.47 -5.04 -4.08
C PHE A 134 23.75 -5.48 -3.35
N SER A 135 24.27 -6.66 -3.68
CA SER A 135 25.49 -7.19 -3.06
C SER A 135 26.72 -6.44 -3.55
N LYS A 136 27.59 -6.05 -2.61
CA LYS A 136 28.95 -5.56 -2.89
C LYS A 136 29.93 -6.71 -3.13
N GLU A 137 29.61 -7.90 -2.63
CA GLU A 137 30.49 -9.08 -2.66
C GLU A 137 30.15 -10.01 -3.83
N PRO A 138 31.15 -10.67 -4.44
CA PRO A 138 30.93 -11.70 -5.45
C PRO A 138 30.10 -12.90 -4.94
N PRO A 139 29.12 -13.40 -5.71
CA PRO A 139 28.64 -12.84 -6.98
C PRO A 139 27.87 -11.53 -6.73
N SER A 140 28.40 -10.43 -7.30
CA SER A 140 27.77 -9.12 -7.18
C SER A 140 26.52 -9.10 -8.04
N GLY A 141 25.54 -8.31 -7.60
CA GLY A 141 24.29 -8.23 -8.31
C GLY A 141 23.17 -7.81 -7.40
N TRP A 142 22.02 -7.60 -8.01
CA TRP A 142 20.81 -7.29 -7.29
C TRP A 142 19.95 -8.53 -7.07
N GLN A 143 19.21 -8.50 -5.97
CA GLN A 143 18.27 -9.52 -5.56
C GLN A 143 16.93 -8.85 -5.29
N PHE A 144 15.91 -9.36 -5.97
CA PHE A 144 14.53 -9.01 -5.65
C PHE A 144 14.11 -9.67 -4.34
N THR A 145 13.36 -8.94 -3.52
CA THR A 145 12.89 -9.37 -2.20
C THR A 145 11.50 -10.02 -2.29
N PHE A 146 11.26 -10.78 -3.36
CA PHE A 146 10.00 -11.48 -3.57
C PHE A 146 9.93 -12.73 -2.69
N ARG A 147 8.73 -13.06 -2.19
CA ARG A 147 8.49 -14.31 -1.44
C ARG A 147 8.88 -15.55 -2.24
N GLU A 148 8.55 -15.53 -3.53
CA GLU A 148 8.81 -16.62 -4.47
C GLU A 148 9.65 -16.08 -5.63
N THR A 149 10.86 -16.61 -5.75
CA THR A 149 11.69 -16.44 -6.94
C THR A 149 11.21 -17.42 -8.02
N ARG A 150 11.19 -16.96 -9.26
CA ARG A 150 10.90 -17.79 -10.43
C ARG A 150 12.14 -17.84 -11.31
N THR A 151 12.33 -18.94 -12.03
CA THR A 151 13.48 -19.11 -12.94
C THR A 151 13.59 -17.96 -13.97
N LYS A 152 12.44 -17.42 -14.41
CA LYS A 152 12.40 -16.27 -15.35
C LYS A 152 12.92 -14.96 -14.74
N ASP A 153 13.05 -14.87 -13.42
CA ASP A 153 13.59 -13.67 -12.76
C ASP A 153 15.08 -13.47 -13.05
N GLU A 154 15.79 -14.52 -13.43
CA GLU A 154 17.19 -14.38 -13.87
C GLU A 154 17.30 -13.49 -15.12
N GLU A 155 16.27 -13.45 -15.98
CA GLU A 155 16.23 -12.55 -17.13
C GLU A 155 16.05 -11.09 -16.71
N LEU A 156 15.33 -10.84 -15.61
CA LEU A 156 15.23 -9.52 -15.01
C LEU A 156 16.57 -9.03 -14.47
N LYS A 157 17.56 -9.89 -14.25
CA LYS A 157 18.90 -9.45 -13.83
C LYS A 157 19.81 -9.08 -15.00
N LYS A 158 19.41 -9.36 -16.24
CA LYS A 158 20.23 -9.10 -17.43
C LYS A 158 20.14 -7.67 -17.92
N TYR A 159 19.00 -7.00 -17.74
CA TYR A 159 18.84 -5.62 -18.17
C TYR A 159 19.46 -4.67 -17.12
N THR A 160 20.36 -3.82 -17.61
CA THR A 160 21.01 -2.73 -16.88
C THR A 160 20.37 -1.40 -17.30
N GLY A 161 19.82 -0.67 -16.34
CA GLY A 161 19.13 0.59 -16.59
C GLY A 161 18.09 0.88 -15.52
N ILE A 162 17.05 1.62 -15.90
CA ILE A 162 16.01 2.05 -14.96
C ILE A 162 14.86 1.04 -14.97
N TYR A 163 14.53 0.53 -13.79
CA TYR A 163 13.32 -0.24 -13.55
C TYR A 163 12.30 0.58 -12.79
N ARG A 164 11.06 0.61 -13.30
CA ARG A 164 9.91 1.12 -12.57
C ARG A 164 9.15 -0.01 -11.91
N PHE A 165 9.17 -0.02 -10.58
CA PHE A 165 8.40 -0.91 -9.74
C PHE A 165 7.05 -0.27 -9.44
N ARG A 166 5.96 -0.98 -9.74
CA ARG A 166 4.62 -0.58 -9.28
C ARG A 166 4.19 -1.43 -8.09
N LEU A 167 4.05 -0.77 -6.95
CA LEU A 167 3.66 -1.36 -5.69
C LEU A 167 2.16 -1.21 -5.44
N ALA A 168 1.58 -2.20 -4.77
CA ALA A 168 0.24 -2.15 -4.22
C ALA A 168 0.28 -2.60 -2.76
N ALA A 169 -0.03 -1.69 -1.83
CA ALA A 169 -0.28 -2.00 -0.44
C ALA A 169 -1.77 -2.31 -0.25
N VAL A 170 -2.08 -3.46 0.34
CA VAL A 170 -3.43 -3.94 0.58
C VAL A 170 -3.61 -4.31 2.05
N ALA A 171 -4.83 -4.19 2.55
CA ALA A 171 -5.24 -4.60 3.90
C ALA A 171 -6.74 -4.91 3.89
N ASP A 172 -7.21 -5.74 4.82
CA ASP A 172 -8.59 -6.25 4.81
C ASP A 172 -9.65 -5.16 4.97
N ASN A 173 -9.31 -4.11 5.72
CA ASN A 173 -10.21 -3.01 6.08
C ASN A 173 -9.81 -1.67 5.45
N CYS A 174 -8.97 -1.68 4.41
CA CYS A 174 -8.46 -0.48 3.74
C CYS A 174 -8.52 -0.63 2.22
N PRO A 175 -8.95 0.40 1.47
CA PRO A 175 -8.72 0.44 0.02
C PRO A 175 -7.22 0.31 -0.31
N PRO A 176 -6.86 -0.28 -1.46
CA PRO A 176 -5.47 -0.42 -1.86
C PRO A 176 -4.81 0.95 -2.08
N ASN A 177 -3.52 1.04 -1.80
CA ASN A 177 -2.68 2.18 -2.14
C ASN A 177 -1.63 1.75 -3.18
N TYR A 178 -1.54 2.48 -4.28
CA TYR A 178 -0.57 2.23 -5.34
C TYR A 178 0.54 3.27 -5.32
N PHE A 179 1.75 2.83 -5.60
CA PHE A 179 2.94 3.69 -5.57
C PHE A 179 4.00 3.16 -6.53
N ASP A 180 4.66 4.07 -7.22
CA ASP A 180 5.70 3.72 -8.18
C ASP A 180 7.07 4.18 -7.64
N VAL A 181 8.10 3.36 -7.84
CA VAL A 181 9.50 3.69 -7.53
C VAL A 181 10.36 3.33 -8.73
N ASP A 182 11.16 4.27 -9.19
CA ASP A 182 12.17 4.05 -10.21
C ASP A 182 13.50 3.72 -9.53
N VAL A 183 14.17 2.67 -10.01
CA VAL A 183 15.49 2.23 -9.54
C VAL A 183 16.41 2.10 -10.74
N ASP A 184 17.47 2.90 -10.77
CA ASP A 184 18.50 2.87 -11.80
C ASP A 184 19.68 2.03 -11.35
N TYR A 185 19.88 0.90 -12.02
CA TYR A 185 20.97 -0.01 -11.76
C TYR A 185 21.66 -0.41 -13.06
N ASN A 186 22.90 0.06 -13.24
CA ASN A 186 23.72 -0.21 -14.41
C ASN A 186 24.72 -1.38 -14.21
N GLY A 187 24.46 -2.28 -13.26
CA GLY A 187 25.40 -3.33 -12.86
C GLY A 187 26.42 -2.90 -11.80
N ASN A 188 26.52 -1.59 -11.49
CA ASN A 188 27.42 -1.07 -10.47
C ASN A 188 26.64 -0.41 -9.32
N TRP A 189 26.77 -0.95 -8.11
CA TRP A 189 26.08 -0.45 -6.93
C TRP A 189 26.49 0.98 -6.55
N ASN A 190 27.70 1.44 -6.93
CA ASN A 190 28.15 2.81 -6.68
C ASN A 190 27.28 3.85 -7.40
N ASN A 191 26.70 3.46 -8.53
CA ASN A 191 25.84 4.32 -9.35
C ASN A 191 24.35 4.09 -9.09
N LEU A 192 24.00 3.25 -8.10
CA LEU A 192 22.63 2.93 -7.80
C LEU A 192 21.86 4.19 -7.40
N ARG A 193 20.75 4.47 -8.09
CA ARG A 193 19.84 5.56 -7.75
C ARG A 193 18.43 5.01 -7.62
N ALA A 194 17.62 5.65 -6.79
CA ALA A 194 16.20 5.38 -6.72
C ALA A 194 15.44 6.67 -6.44
N TRP A 195 14.23 6.82 -6.98
CA TRP A 195 13.40 7.99 -6.81
C TRP A 195 11.91 7.68 -7.04
N THR A 196 11.05 8.58 -6.56
CA THR A 196 9.63 8.56 -6.93
C THR A 196 9.48 9.24 -8.29
N PRO A 197 8.88 8.61 -9.31
CA PRO A 197 8.67 9.24 -10.61
C PRO A 197 7.73 10.46 -10.47
N SER A 198 8.00 11.51 -11.25
CA SER A 198 7.08 12.63 -11.40
C SER A 198 5.77 12.14 -12.02
N LYS A 199 4.64 12.56 -11.46
CA LYS A 199 3.31 12.28 -12.02
C LYS A 199 3.05 13.06 -13.30
#